data_AF-A0A3N5JD93-F1
#
_entry.id   AF-A0A3N5JD93-F1
#
_cell.length_a   1.000
_cell.length_b   1.000
_cell.length_c   1.000
_cell.angle_alpha   90.00
_cell.angle_beta   90.00
_cell.angle_gamma   90.00
#
_symmetry.space_group_name_H-M   'P 1'
#
loop_
_entity.id
_entity.type
_entity.pdbx_description
1 polymer ?
#
loop_
_entity_poly.entity_id
_entity_poly.type
_entity_poly.pdbx_seq_one_letter_code
_entity_poly.pdbx_strand_id
1 'polypeptide(L)'
;MKFPRLMVTILLGCTVFFSSLICFCSKDNPPTTPGDQPATLIETSSLRTFSDSLATAFKSGNVDQILLKINDEYKAVYAQDLVEAGAKLQILGDALQTRKLIFSGPLYAEYELSIDGRTYTIAYANSGNGVWRLVRF
;
A
#
# COMPACT_ATOMS: atom_id res chain seq x y z
N MET A 1 -18.75 33.93 -61.58
CA MET A 1 -18.77 32.77 -60.66
C MET A 1 -17.79 33.05 -59.53
N LYS A 2 -18.28 33.26 -58.30
CA LYS A 2 -17.48 33.60 -57.11
C LYS A 2 -17.48 32.37 -56.20
N PHE A 3 -16.31 31.77 -55.98
CA PHE A 3 -16.14 30.64 -55.08
C PHE A 3 -16.33 31.09 -53.61
N PRO A 4 -17.05 30.32 -52.78
CA PRO A 4 -17.35 30.72 -51.41
C PRO A 4 -16.12 30.53 -50.52
N ARG A 5 -15.80 31.59 -49.77
CA ARG A 5 -14.71 31.71 -48.78
C ARG A 5 -14.87 30.79 -47.55
N LEU A 6 -15.68 29.73 -47.63
CA LEU A 6 -16.05 28.89 -46.50
C LEU A 6 -15.19 27.63 -46.35
N MET A 7 -14.29 27.35 -47.30
CA MET A 7 -13.49 26.11 -47.30
C MET A 7 -12.04 26.29 -46.82
N VAL A 8 -11.60 27.52 -46.53
CA VAL A 8 -10.25 27.80 -46.02
C VAL A 8 -10.22 27.89 -44.50
N THR A 9 -11.35 28.15 -43.84
CA THR A 9 -11.40 28.37 -42.39
C THR A 9 -11.51 27.08 -41.57
N ILE A 10 -11.85 25.94 -42.18
CA ILE A 10 -11.97 24.65 -41.46
C ILE A 10 -10.60 23.94 -41.33
N LEU A 11 -9.64 24.24 -42.21
CA LEU A 11 -8.31 23.60 -42.18
C LEU A 11 -7.34 24.26 -41.18
N LEU A 12 -7.68 25.42 -40.61
CA LEU A 12 -6.83 26.17 -39.69
C LEU A 12 -7.24 26.06 -38.20
N GLY A 13 -8.30 25.31 -37.90
CA GLY A 13 -8.83 25.14 -36.52
C GLY A 13 -8.41 23.86 -35.81
N CYS A 14 -7.92 22.85 -36.55
CA CYS A 14 -7.51 21.57 -35.98
C CYS A 14 -6.01 21.48 -35.61
N THR A 15 -5.21 22.51 -35.86
CA THR A 15 -3.76 22.50 -35.62
C THR A 15 -3.31 23.18 -34.33
N VAL A 16 -4.24 23.64 -33.48
CA VAL A 16 -3.89 24.34 -32.22
C VAL A 16 -4.09 23.46 -30.97
N PHE A 17 -4.66 22.26 -31.10
CA PHE A 17 -4.87 21.36 -29.95
C PHE A 17 -3.74 20.33 -29.75
N PHE A 18 -2.77 20.26 -30.68
CA PHE A 18 -1.59 19.39 -30.54
C PHE A 18 -0.37 20.07 -29.90
N SER A 19 -0.49 21.36 -29.54
CA SER A 19 0.63 22.15 -29.02
C SER A 19 0.83 22.04 -27.50
N SER A 20 -0.06 21.37 -26.75
CA SER A 20 0.03 21.27 -25.29
C SER A 20 0.70 19.99 -24.77
N LEU A 21 1.33 19.19 -25.64
CA LEU A 21 2.02 17.94 -25.26
C LEU A 21 3.54 18.01 -25.35
N ILE A 22 4.13 19.20 -25.48
CA ILE A 22 5.58 19.38 -25.35
C ILE A 22 5.88 19.81 -23.92
N CYS A 23 5.71 18.87 -22.98
CA CYS A 23 6.37 18.97 -21.69
C CYS A 23 7.88 18.89 -21.98
N PHE A 24 8.54 20.05 -22.04
CA PHE A 24 9.99 20.15 -22.08
C PHE A 24 10.55 19.61 -20.77
N CYS A 25 10.78 18.30 -20.69
CA CYS A 25 11.75 17.75 -19.77
C CYS A 25 13.13 18.21 -20.26
N SER A 26 13.62 19.34 -19.73
CA SER A 26 14.99 19.79 -19.97
C SER A 26 15.95 18.63 -19.65
N LYS A 27 16.75 18.24 -20.64
CA LYS A 27 17.77 17.19 -20.52
C LYS A 27 18.88 17.52 -19.51
N ASP A 28 18.91 18.77 -19.05
CA ASP A 28 19.87 19.29 -18.07
C ASP A 28 19.44 19.13 -16.62
N ASN A 29 18.22 18.62 -16.37
CA ASN A 29 17.85 18.13 -15.06
C ASN A 29 18.14 16.63 -15.02
N PRO A 30 19.18 16.15 -14.31
CA PRO A 30 19.24 14.73 -14.00
C PRO A 30 17.93 14.33 -13.31
N PRO A 31 17.36 13.16 -13.60
CA PRO A 31 16.22 12.68 -12.84
C PRO A 31 16.63 12.68 -11.38
N THR A 32 15.98 13.49 -10.56
CA THR A 32 16.13 13.38 -9.11
C THR A 32 15.59 12.01 -8.74
N THR A 33 16.49 11.06 -8.48
CA THR A 33 16.13 9.82 -7.79
C THR A 33 15.51 10.23 -6.45
N PRO A 34 14.27 9.84 -6.13
CA PRO A 34 13.80 9.93 -4.76
C PRO A 34 14.64 8.92 -3.95
N GLY A 35 15.79 9.34 -3.42
CA GLY A 35 16.78 8.33 -3.00
C GLY A 35 17.95 8.71 -2.09
N ASP A 36 18.24 9.98 -1.79
CA ASP A 36 19.46 10.30 -1.02
C ASP A 36 19.27 10.68 0.46
N GLN A 37 18.05 10.52 0.98
CA GLN A 37 17.86 10.33 2.41
C GLN A 37 17.14 9.01 2.64
N PRO A 38 17.67 8.08 3.47
CA PRO A 38 16.82 7.03 3.99
C PRO A 38 15.66 7.75 4.69
N ALA A 39 14.45 7.61 4.15
CA ALA A 39 13.27 8.10 4.83
C ALA A 39 13.32 7.46 6.23
N THR A 40 13.50 8.27 7.27
CA THR A 40 13.54 7.77 8.64
C THR A 40 12.24 7.01 8.84
N LEU A 41 12.34 5.69 8.99
CA LEU A 41 11.17 4.85 9.20
C LEU A 41 10.64 5.16 10.60
N ILE A 42 9.54 5.91 10.66
CA ILE A 42 8.90 6.26 11.92
C ILE A 42 7.72 5.31 12.12
N GLU A 43 7.81 4.48 13.15
CA GLU A 43 6.67 3.72 13.67
C GLU A 43 5.82 4.65 14.54
N THR A 44 4.62 5.00 14.08
CA THR A 44 3.71 5.79 14.90
C THR A 44 3.15 4.96 16.05
N SER A 45 2.71 5.62 17.13
CA SER A 45 2.08 4.91 18.25
C SER A 45 0.84 4.12 17.83
N SER A 46 0.00 4.68 16.96
CA SER A 46 -1.20 4.00 16.46
C SER A 46 -0.86 2.74 15.65
N LEU A 47 0.18 2.82 14.82
CA LEU A 47 0.67 1.69 14.03
C LEU A 47 1.23 0.59 14.94
N ARG A 48 2.07 0.96 15.91
CA ARG A 48 2.61 0.02 16.91
C ARG A 48 1.48 -0.67 17.69
N THR A 49 0.54 0.11 18.22
CA THR A 49 -0.60 -0.41 18.99
C THR A 49 -1.45 -1.37 18.16
N PHE A 50 -1.72 -1.04 16.89
CA PHE A 50 -2.41 -1.95 15.99
C PHE A 50 -1.64 -3.27 15.84
N SER A 51 -0.33 -3.19 15.57
CA SER A 51 0.49 -4.37 15.37
C SER A 51 0.62 -5.24 16.62
N ASP A 52 0.69 -4.66 17.82
CA ASP A 52 0.71 -5.40 19.09
C ASP A 52 -0.64 -6.08 19.36
N SER A 53 -1.74 -5.39 19.03
CA SER A 53 -3.08 -5.96 19.11
C SER A 53 -3.27 -7.11 18.11
N LEU A 54 -2.69 -7.00 16.91
CA LEU A 54 -2.70 -8.05 15.90
C LEU A 54 -1.89 -9.27 16.35
N ALA A 55 -0.69 -9.07 16.90
CA ALA A 55 0.13 -10.14 17.47
C ALA A 55 -0.65 -10.93 18.54
N THR A 56 -1.37 -10.22 19.40
CA THR A 56 -2.21 -10.83 20.44
C THR A 56 -3.37 -11.63 19.85
N ALA A 57 -4.05 -11.10 18.82
CA ALA A 57 -5.13 -11.81 18.13
C ALA A 57 -4.62 -13.14 17.51
N PHE A 58 -3.49 -13.11 16.79
CA PHE A 58 -2.87 -14.32 16.25
C PHE A 58 -2.43 -15.30 17.32
N LYS A 59 -1.81 -14.82 18.41
CA LYS A 59 -1.38 -15.65 19.54
C LYS A 59 -2.53 -16.32 20.29
N SER A 60 -3.73 -15.74 20.26
CA SER A 60 -4.92 -16.36 20.83
C SER A 60 -5.41 -17.58 20.02
N GLY A 61 -5.05 -17.67 18.73
CA GLY A 61 -5.59 -18.65 17.80
C GLY A 61 -7.09 -18.46 17.47
N ASN A 62 -7.72 -17.37 17.91
CA ASN A 62 -9.12 -17.09 17.66
C ASN A 62 -9.29 -16.39 16.30
N VAL A 63 -9.84 -17.12 15.33
CA VAL A 63 -10.07 -16.64 13.96
C VAL A 63 -10.94 -15.38 13.92
N ASP A 64 -12.00 -15.30 14.73
CA ASP A 64 -12.89 -14.14 14.76
C ASP A 64 -12.15 -12.88 15.20
N GLN A 65 -11.25 -12.99 16.18
CA GLN A 65 -10.43 -11.86 16.62
C GLN A 65 -9.47 -11.37 15.53
N ILE A 66 -8.93 -12.28 14.71
CA ILE A 66 -8.06 -11.95 13.59
C ILE A 66 -8.87 -11.30 12.47
N LEU A 67 -10.04 -11.86 12.13
CA LEU A 67 -10.94 -11.30 11.13
C LEU A 67 -11.34 -9.86 11.48
N LEU A 68 -11.55 -9.53 12.76
CA LEU A 68 -11.81 -8.14 13.20
C LEU A 68 -10.66 -7.17 12.92
N LYS A 69 -9.45 -7.64 12.60
CA LYS A 69 -8.29 -6.82 12.20
C LYS A 69 -8.18 -6.64 10.69
N ILE A 70 -8.89 -7.43 9.91
CA ILE A 70 -8.90 -7.40 8.44
C ILE A 70 -10.06 -6.48 7.98
N ASN A 71 -9.87 -5.81 6.85
CA ASN A 71 -10.93 -5.06 6.20
C ASN A 71 -12.09 -5.97 5.79
N ASP A 72 -13.32 -5.46 5.87
CA ASP A 72 -14.53 -6.26 5.64
C ASP A 72 -14.54 -6.89 4.24
N GLU A 73 -14.01 -6.20 3.23
CA GLU A 73 -13.97 -6.70 1.85
C GLU A 73 -13.06 -7.94 1.68
N TYR A 74 -12.10 -8.15 2.58
CA TYR A 74 -11.14 -9.26 2.50
C TYR A 74 -11.39 -10.37 3.52
N LYS A 75 -12.31 -10.20 4.47
CA LYS A 75 -12.61 -11.23 5.48
C LYS A 75 -12.99 -12.56 4.85
N ALA A 76 -13.86 -12.54 3.83
CA ALA A 76 -14.31 -13.75 3.15
C ALA A 76 -13.17 -14.48 2.41
N VAL A 77 -12.15 -13.75 1.97
CA VAL A 77 -10.97 -14.31 1.29
C VAL A 77 -10.11 -15.09 2.28
N TYR A 78 -9.91 -14.56 3.49
CA TYR A 78 -9.00 -15.15 4.49
C TYR A 78 -9.68 -16.10 5.48
N ALA A 79 -11.00 -16.12 5.57
CA ALA A 79 -11.71 -16.86 6.61
C ALA A 79 -11.37 -18.36 6.62
N GLN A 80 -11.38 -19.01 5.44
CA GLN A 80 -11.07 -20.43 5.33
C GLN A 80 -9.59 -20.71 5.64
N ASP A 81 -8.68 -19.93 5.07
CA ASP A 81 -7.23 -20.07 5.28
C ASP A 81 -6.86 -19.92 6.77
N LEU A 82 -7.52 -19.01 7.49
CA LEU A 82 -7.32 -18.82 8.92
C LEU A 82 -7.80 -20.01 9.75
N VAL A 83 -8.92 -20.64 9.37
CA VAL A 83 -9.40 -21.87 10.03
C VAL A 83 -8.43 -23.02 9.78
N GLU A 84 -7.93 -23.16 8.56
CA GLU A 84 -6.99 -24.22 8.18
C GLU A 84 -5.58 -24.04 8.76
N ALA A 85 -5.18 -22.79 9.05
CA ALA A 85 -3.86 -22.49 9.61
C ALA A 85 -3.63 -23.11 10.99
N GLY A 86 -4.69 -23.24 11.82
CA GLY A 86 -4.62 -23.87 13.14
C GLY A 86 -3.49 -23.32 14.01
N ALA A 87 -2.59 -24.21 14.46
CA ALA A 87 -1.45 -23.86 15.32
C ALA A 87 -0.44 -22.86 14.69
N LYS A 88 -0.47 -22.69 13.36
CA LYS A 88 0.41 -21.75 12.66
C LYS A 88 0.06 -20.29 12.97
N LEU A 89 -1.17 -20.02 13.41
CA LEU A 89 -1.59 -18.68 13.82
C LEU A 89 -0.77 -18.20 15.02
N GLN A 90 -0.55 -19.07 16.01
CA GLN A 90 0.23 -18.71 17.19
C GLN A 90 1.71 -18.46 16.83
N ILE A 91 2.28 -19.24 15.90
CA ILE A 91 3.65 -19.03 15.38
C ILE A 91 3.77 -17.62 14.76
N LEU A 92 2.79 -17.21 13.95
CA LEU A 92 2.77 -15.87 13.37
C LEU A 92 2.61 -14.79 14.46
N GLY A 93 1.77 -15.04 15.46
CA GLY A 93 1.60 -14.16 16.61
C GLY A 93 2.89 -13.93 17.41
N ASP A 94 3.68 -14.98 17.61
CA ASP A 94 4.99 -14.89 18.25
C ASP A 94 6.01 -14.14 17.38
N ALA A 95 6.05 -14.42 16.07
CA ALA A 95 6.95 -13.73 15.14
C ALA A 95 6.65 -12.22 15.05
N LEU A 96 5.38 -11.82 15.18
CA LEU A 96 4.95 -10.42 15.22
C LEU A 96 5.47 -9.64 16.44
N GLN A 97 5.87 -10.32 17.52
CA GLN A 97 6.48 -9.67 18.68
C GLN A 97 7.89 -9.16 18.39
N THR A 98 8.59 -9.77 17.44
CA THR A 98 9.95 -9.41 17.01
C THR A 98 9.99 -8.77 15.62
N ARG A 99 8.84 -8.25 15.16
CA ARG A 99 8.71 -7.61 13.86
C ARG A 99 9.68 -6.44 13.69
N LYS A 100 10.12 -6.21 12.46
CA LYS A 100 10.96 -5.08 12.08
C LYS A 100 10.24 -4.23 11.05
N LEU A 101 10.04 -2.95 11.34
CA LEU A 101 9.45 -2.02 10.37
C LEU A 101 10.41 -1.85 9.18
N ILE A 102 9.91 -2.07 7.96
CA ILE A 102 10.69 -1.92 6.72
C ILE A 102 10.14 -0.83 5.80
N PHE A 103 8.86 -0.48 5.96
CA PHE A 103 8.25 0.64 5.26
C PHE A 103 7.19 1.30 6.15
N SER A 104 7.13 2.63 6.15
CA SER A 104 6.08 3.39 6.84
C SER A 104 5.74 4.64 6.04
N GLY A 105 4.46 4.79 5.73
CA GLY A 105 3.86 5.98 5.15
C GLY A 105 2.52 6.30 5.82
N PRO A 106 1.86 7.40 5.42
CA PRO A 106 0.63 7.84 6.08
C PRO A 106 -0.53 6.83 6.01
N LEU A 107 -0.59 6.03 4.94
CA LEU A 107 -1.69 5.12 4.63
C LEU A 107 -1.28 3.65 4.51
N TYR A 108 0.02 3.35 4.58
CA TYR A 108 0.54 2.00 4.38
C TYR A 108 1.81 1.79 5.19
N ALA A 109 1.95 0.60 5.75
CA ALA A 109 3.14 0.18 6.48
C ALA A 109 3.42 -1.29 6.21
N GLU A 110 4.70 -1.66 6.24
CA GLU A 110 5.13 -3.04 6.04
C GLU A 110 6.20 -3.41 7.06
N TYR A 111 6.07 -4.63 7.58
CA TYR A 111 6.98 -5.21 8.54
C TYR A 111 7.57 -6.50 8.00
N GLU A 112 8.81 -6.74 8.38
CA GLU A 112 9.54 -7.97 8.20
C GLU A 112 9.42 -8.85 9.46
N LEU A 113 9.18 -10.14 9.26
CA LEU A 113 9.06 -11.16 10.30
C LEU A 113 10.04 -12.31 9.99
N SER A 114 10.51 -12.99 11.03
CA SER A 114 11.32 -14.20 10.89
C SER A 114 10.60 -15.40 11.51
N ILE A 115 10.39 -16.45 10.71
CA ILE A 115 9.82 -17.72 11.15
C ILE A 115 10.73 -18.83 10.62
N ASP A 116 11.27 -19.66 11.51
CA ASP A 116 12.18 -20.76 11.17
C ASP A 116 13.36 -20.34 10.27
N GLY A 117 13.92 -19.15 10.54
CA GLY A 117 15.05 -18.58 9.78
C GLY A 117 14.68 -18.06 8.39
N ARG A 118 13.39 -18.05 8.03
CA ARG A 118 12.88 -17.47 6.79
C ARG A 118 12.23 -16.13 7.04
N THR A 119 12.46 -15.22 6.11
CA THR A 119 11.91 -13.87 6.14
C THR A 119 10.55 -13.84 5.45
N TYR A 120 9.57 -13.26 6.13
CA TYR A 120 8.23 -12.99 5.64
C TYR A 120 7.91 -11.51 5.79
N THR A 121 6.91 -11.03 5.07
CA THR A 121 6.42 -9.66 5.26
C THR A 121 4.94 -9.61 5.51
N ILE A 122 4.54 -8.67 6.35
CA ILE A 122 3.15 -8.39 6.70
C ILE A 122 2.86 -6.92 6.45
N ALA A 123 1.70 -6.62 5.87
CA ALA A 123 1.35 -5.28 5.45
C ALA A 123 0.04 -4.78 6.06
N TYR A 124 0.05 -3.52 6.46
CA TYR A 124 -1.08 -2.82 7.03
C TYR A 124 -1.45 -1.62 6.18
N ALA A 125 -2.75 -1.33 6.10
CA ALA A 125 -3.26 -0.14 5.45
C ALA A 125 -4.16 0.66 6.41
N ASN A 126 -4.16 1.97 6.21
CA ASN A 126 -5.09 2.91 6.82
C ASN A 126 -5.77 3.65 5.67
N SER A 127 -7.07 3.44 5.48
CA SER A 127 -7.85 4.02 4.38
C SER A 127 -8.18 5.51 4.59
N GLY A 128 -7.32 6.25 5.28
CA GLY A 128 -7.48 7.68 5.58
C GLY A 128 -8.38 8.00 6.79
N ASN A 129 -8.90 6.99 7.47
CA ASN A 129 -9.78 7.15 8.63
C ASN A 129 -9.05 7.02 9.99
N GLY A 130 -7.73 6.83 9.97
CA GLY A 130 -6.92 6.66 11.19
C GLY A 130 -6.95 5.23 11.76
N VAL A 131 -7.66 4.29 11.13
CA VAL A 131 -7.81 2.92 11.59
C VAL A 131 -6.95 2.00 10.73
N TRP A 132 -5.91 1.43 11.32
CA TRP A 132 -5.06 0.44 10.69
C TRP A 132 -5.75 -0.92 10.58
N ARG A 133 -5.50 -1.60 9.46
CA ARG A 133 -6.10 -2.89 9.09
C ARG A 133 -5.06 -3.77 8.42
N LEU A 134 -5.16 -5.07 8.67
CA LEU A 134 -4.33 -6.08 8.03
C LEU A 134 -4.81 -6.28 6.59
N VAL A 135 -3.89 -6.17 5.63
CA VAL A 135 -4.19 -6.32 4.20
C VAL A 135 -3.42 -7.45 3.52
N ARG A 136 -2.34 -7.94 4.13
CA ARG A 136 -1.56 -9.10 3.65
C ARG A 136 -0.71 -9.68 4.77
N PHE A 137 -0.65 -11.01 4.85
CA PHE A 137 0.19 -11.80 5.75
C PHE A 137 0.44 -13.18 5.14
#